data_AF-A0A7Y3V552-F1
#
_entry.id   AF-A0A7Y3V552-F1
#
_cell.length_a   1.000
_cell.length_b   1.000
_cell.length_c   1.000
_cell.angle_alpha   90.00
_cell.angle_beta   90.00
_cell.angle_gamma   90.00
#
_symmetry.space_group_name_H-M   'P 1'
#
loop_
_entity.id
_entity.type
_entity.pdbx_description
1 polymer ?
#
loop_
_entity_poly.entity_id
_entity_poly.type
_entity_poly.pdbx_seq_one_letter_code
_entity_poly.pdbx_strand_id
1 'polypeptide(L)'
;MKKNISLFCTKIIYLLFIIGTAISMCIVYKNVENTLAIRFVIGYVIFAFLFLFYIIFITFFNVSKLKWTEIKGRLVKFIVIFVVFGALNYFSDCIFRPSKVDLFREFSIPFGIAFGISFTDVIFLKEKENQKI
;
A
#
# COMPACT_ATOMS: atom_id res chain seq x y z
N MET A 1 5.08 22.97 4.62
CA MET A 1 3.97 22.94 3.64
C MET A 1 2.65 23.06 4.38
N LYS A 2 1.71 23.89 3.91
CA LYS A 2 0.33 23.90 4.44
C LYS A 2 -0.21 22.46 4.43
N LYS A 3 -0.51 21.90 5.61
CA LYS A 3 -0.94 20.50 5.85
C LYS A 3 -2.00 20.04 4.84
N ASN A 4 -2.90 20.94 4.47
CA ASN A 4 -4.01 20.71 3.54
C ASN A 4 -3.56 20.48 2.08
N ILE A 5 -2.47 21.10 1.63
CA ILE A 5 -1.95 20.93 0.26
C ILE A 5 -1.33 19.53 0.10
N SER A 6 -0.53 19.10 1.07
CA SER A 6 0.08 17.76 1.05
C SER A 6 -0.99 16.66 0.98
N LEU A 7 -2.04 16.79 1.79
CA LEU A 7 -3.18 15.86 1.80
C LEU A 7 -3.89 15.79 0.46
N PHE A 8 -4.13 16.93 -0.17
CA PHE A 8 -4.78 17.00 -1.47
C PHE A 8 -3.93 16.32 -2.55
N CYS A 9 -2.61 16.59 -2.57
CA CYS A 9 -1.68 15.91 -3.47
C CYS A 9 -1.67 14.39 -3.26
N THR A 10 -1.60 13.92 -2.01
CA THR A 10 -1.62 12.48 -1.71
C THR A 10 -2.89 11.81 -2.24
N LYS A 11 -4.06 12.44 -2.08
CA LYS A 11 -5.34 11.92 -2.63
C LYS A 11 -5.33 11.84 -4.16
N ILE A 12 -4.83 12.88 -4.85
CA ILE A 12 -4.74 12.87 -6.32
C ILE A 12 -3.83 11.74 -6.80
N ILE A 13 -2.66 11.58 -6.17
CA ILE A 13 -1.71 10.53 -6.55
C ILE A 13 -2.32 9.14 -6.35
N TYR A 14 -3.03 8.92 -5.24
CA TYR A 14 -3.76 7.67 -5.00
C TYR A 14 -4.86 7.41 -6.03
N LEU A 15 -5.64 8.44 -6.39
CA LEU A 15 -6.68 8.32 -7.40
C LEU A 15 -6.07 7.99 -8.77
N LEU A 16 -4.97 8.66 -9.13
CA LEU A 16 -4.22 8.39 -10.35
C LEU A 16 -3.68 6.96 -10.38
N PHE A 17 -3.19 6.46 -9.23
CA PHE A 17 -2.76 5.08 -9.09
C PHE A 17 -3.89 4.09 -9.36
N ILE A 18 -5.06 4.26 -8.71
CA ILE A 18 -6.22 3.38 -8.91
C ILE A 18 -6.69 3.39 -10.37
N ILE A 19 -6.84 4.57 -10.97
CA ILE A 19 -7.24 4.71 -12.37
C ILE A 19 -6.20 4.07 -13.30
N GLY A 20 -4.92 4.31 -13.05
CA GLY A 20 -3.82 3.71 -13.80
C GLY A 20 -3.82 2.18 -13.71
N THR A 21 -4.06 1.62 -12.52
CA THR A 21 -4.18 0.17 -12.31
C THR A 21 -5.33 -0.41 -13.14
N ALA A 22 -6.52 0.22 -13.07
CA ALA A 22 -7.69 -0.25 -13.80
C ALA A 22 -7.48 -0.21 -15.32
N ILE A 23 -6.90 0.87 -15.84
CA ILE A 23 -6.57 0.99 -17.28
C ILE A 23 -5.53 -0.06 -17.68
N SER A 24 -4.47 -0.22 -16.90
CA SER A 24 -3.40 -1.19 -17.16
C SER A 24 -3.93 -2.63 -17.16
N MET A 25 -4.76 -2.99 -16.18
CA MET A 25 -5.44 -4.29 -16.13
C MET A 25 -6.31 -4.52 -17.38
N CYS A 26 -7.10 -3.53 -17.80
CA CYS A 26 -7.91 -3.64 -19.02
C CYS A 26 -7.08 -3.85 -20.28
N ILE A 27 -5.94 -3.16 -20.41
CA ILE A 27 -5.01 -3.30 -21.56
C ILE A 27 -4.43 -4.72 -21.61
N VAL A 28 -3.90 -5.20 -20.48
CA VAL A 28 -3.26 -6.52 -20.39
C VAL A 28 -4.29 -7.64 -20.58
N TYR A 29 -5.45 -7.54 -19.93
CA TYR A 29 -6.50 -8.57 -20.03
C TYR A 29 -7.07 -8.71 -21.45
N LYS A 30 -7.21 -7.60 -22.18
CA LYS A 30 -7.71 -7.61 -23.56
C LYS A 30 -6.62 -7.85 -24.61
N ASN A 31 -5.36 -8.08 -24.21
CA ASN A 31 -4.21 -8.24 -25.11
C ASN A 31 -4.14 -7.12 -26.19
N VAL A 32 -4.28 -5.87 -25.78
CA VAL A 32 -4.26 -4.73 -26.71
C VAL A 32 -2.82 -4.42 -27.14
N GLU A 33 -2.47 -4.75 -28.38
CA GLU A 33 -1.09 -4.61 -28.92
C GLU A 33 -0.77 -3.22 -29.51
N ASN A 34 -1.50 -2.18 -29.12
CA ASN A 34 -1.25 -0.82 -29.61
C ASN A 34 0.02 -0.24 -28.96
N THR A 35 0.91 0.36 -29.75
CA THR A 35 2.11 1.08 -29.30
C THR A 35 1.84 2.06 -28.16
N LEU A 36 0.72 2.80 -28.21
CA LEU A 36 0.33 3.73 -27.13
C LEU A 36 -0.04 3.00 -25.83
N ALA A 37 -0.73 1.86 -25.94
CA ALA A 37 -1.14 1.05 -24.80
C ALA A 37 0.08 0.43 -24.10
N ILE A 38 1.03 -0.11 -24.88
CA ILE A 38 2.28 -0.66 -24.36
C ILE A 38 3.10 0.43 -23.64
N ARG A 39 3.24 1.61 -24.24
CA ARG A 39 3.93 2.76 -23.61
C ARG A 39 3.24 3.21 -22.33
N PHE A 40 1.90 3.22 -22.30
CA PHE A 40 1.14 3.53 -21.09
C PHE A 40 1.43 2.53 -19.96
N VAL A 41 1.39 1.22 -20.24
CA VAL A 41 1.67 0.18 -19.23
C VAL A 41 3.09 0.32 -18.68
N ILE A 42 4.09 0.54 -19.54
CA ILE A 42 5.48 0.76 -19.10
C ILE A 42 5.57 2.01 -18.20
N GLY A 43 4.96 3.12 -18.62
CA GLY A 43 4.92 4.35 -17.83
C GLY A 43 4.21 4.16 -16.48
N TYR A 44 3.12 3.40 -16.47
CA TYR A 44 2.39 3.04 -15.25
C TYR A 44 3.24 2.18 -14.31
N VAL A 45 4.01 1.21 -14.82
CA VAL A 45 4.91 0.38 -13.97
C VAL A 45 5.96 1.25 -13.30
N ILE A 46 6.58 2.19 -14.03
CA ILE A 46 7.53 3.15 -13.47
C ILE A 46 6.85 4.03 -12.42
N PHE A 47 5.65 4.55 -12.72
CA PHE A 47 4.86 5.34 -11.78
C PHE A 47 4.50 4.54 -10.53
N ALA A 48 4.09 3.28 -10.65
CA ALA A 48 3.76 2.40 -9.53
C ALA A 48 4.97 2.16 -8.62
N PHE A 49 6.16 1.99 -9.20
CA PHE A 49 7.40 1.87 -8.45
C PHE A 49 7.71 3.15 -7.67
N LEU A 50 7.64 4.32 -8.33
CA LEU A 50 7.83 5.63 -7.67
C LEU A 50 6.77 5.89 -6.59
N PHE A 51 5.54 5.44 -6.81
CA PHE A 51 4.45 5.55 -5.86
C PHE A 51 4.77 4.79 -4.57
N LEU A 52 5.33 3.58 -4.63
CA LEU A 52 5.76 2.84 -3.44
C LEU A 52 6.79 3.62 -2.62
N PHE A 53 7.79 4.22 -3.27
CA PHE A 53 8.76 5.09 -2.57
C PHE A 53 8.10 6.31 -1.94
N TYR A 54 7.17 6.95 -2.66
CA TYR A 54 6.43 8.10 -2.15
C TYR A 54 5.65 7.74 -0.87
N ILE A 55 5.00 6.57 -0.84
CA ILE A 55 4.27 6.10 0.34
C ILE A 55 5.19 5.86 1.54
N ILE A 56 6.33 5.23 1.34
CA ILE A 56 7.32 5.01 2.42
C ILE A 56 7.82 6.37 2.93
N PHE A 57 8.16 7.28 2.02
CA PHE A 57 8.68 8.60 2.35
C PHE A 57 7.68 9.45 3.14
N ILE A 58 6.43 9.56 2.69
CA ILE A 58 5.41 10.35 3.38
C ILE A 58 5.05 9.73 4.73
N THR A 59 5.03 8.40 4.83
CA THR A 59 4.79 7.70 6.09
C THR A 59 5.89 8.04 7.09
N PHE A 60 7.16 7.91 6.71
CA PHE A 60 8.29 8.25 7.58
C PHE A 60 8.25 9.73 8.02
N PHE A 61 7.96 10.64 7.10
CA PHE A 61 7.88 12.08 7.39
C PHE A 61 6.69 12.47 8.29
N ASN A 62 5.59 11.71 8.25
CA ASN A 62 4.43 11.97 9.09
C ASN A 62 4.53 11.25 10.44
N VAL A 63 5.13 10.05 10.49
CA VAL A 63 5.39 9.32 11.73
C VAL A 63 6.37 10.08 12.62
N SER A 64 7.39 10.74 12.05
CA SER A 64 8.36 11.54 12.83
C SER A 64 7.74 12.73 13.59
N LYS A 65 6.50 13.11 13.26
CA LYS A 65 5.74 14.17 13.94
C LYS A 65 4.83 13.66 15.05
N LEU A 66 4.70 12.34 15.22
CA LEU A 66 3.83 11.72 16.22
C LEU A 66 4.57 11.46 17.54
N LYS A 67 3.81 11.38 18.64
CA LYS A 67 4.35 10.97 19.94
C LYS A 67 4.74 9.48 19.90
N TRP A 68 5.81 9.13 20.62
CA TRP A 68 6.31 7.75 20.70
C TRP A 68 5.24 6.72 21.12
N THR A 69 4.32 7.11 21.99
CA THR A 69 3.19 6.27 22.42
C THR A 69 2.25 5.91 21.27
N GLU A 70 1.99 6.85 20.35
CA GLU A 70 1.16 6.61 19.17
C GLU A 70 1.88 5.72 18.15
N ILE A 71 3.19 5.89 18.01
CA ILE A 71 4.03 5.05 17.13
C ILE A 71 4.00 3.60 17.63
N LYS A 72 4.19 3.37 18.93
CA LYS A 72 4.11 2.04 19.54
C LYS A 72 2.75 1.38 19.31
N GLY A 73 1.64 2.10 19.51
CA GLY A 73 0.30 1.56 19.26
C GLY A 73 0.10 1.11 17.81
N ARG A 74 0.65 1.86 16.84
CA ARG A 74 0.59 1.50 15.42
C ARG A 74 1.48 0.31 15.08
N LEU A 75 2.67 0.20 15.68
CA LEU A 75 3.53 -0.97 15.50
C LEU A 75 2.88 -2.24 16.06
N VAL A 76 2.19 -2.17 17.19
CA VAL A 76 1.41 -3.30 17.72
C VAL A 76 0.31 -3.69 16.74
N LYS A 77 -0.46 -2.72 16.23
CA LYS A 77 -1.48 -2.97 15.19
C LYS A 77 -0.88 -3.63 13.94
N PHE A 78 0.28 -3.15 13.50
CA PHE A 78 1.02 -3.72 12.37
C PHE A 78 1.39 -5.19 12.62
N ILE A 79 1.98 -5.50 13.77
CA ILE A 79 2.39 -6.87 14.12
C ILE A 79 1.17 -7.80 14.16
N VAL A 80 0.08 -7.38 14.80
CA VAL A 80 -1.15 -8.20 14.89
C VAL A 80 -1.70 -8.50 13.49
N ILE A 81 -1.83 -7.48 12.65
CA ILE A 81 -2.34 -7.67 11.27
C ILE A 81 -1.37 -8.53 10.45
N PHE A 82 -0.06 -8.31 10.59
CA PHE A 82 0.95 -9.09 9.88
C PHE A 82 0.88 -10.58 10.24
N VAL A 83 0.77 -10.91 11.52
CA VAL A 83 0.65 -12.31 11.98
C VAL A 83 -0.64 -12.95 11.45
N VAL A 84 -1.77 -12.23 11.52
CA VAL A 84 -3.06 -12.75 11.02
C VAL A 84 -3.02 -12.99 9.52
N PHE A 85 -2.62 -12.01 8.73
CA PHE A 85 -2.53 -12.16 7.27
C PHE A 85 -1.44 -13.14 6.86
N GLY A 86 -0.35 -13.24 7.61
CA GLY A 86 0.72 -14.22 7.38
C GLY A 86 0.23 -15.65 7.58
N ALA A 87 -0.47 -15.92 8.69
CA ALA A 87 -1.06 -17.23 8.93
C ALA A 87 -2.10 -17.59 7.85
N LEU A 88 -2.94 -16.64 7.44
CA LEU A 88 -3.91 -16.84 6.36
C LEU A 88 -3.25 -17.12 5.02
N ASN A 89 -2.18 -16.39 4.68
CA ASN A 89 -1.46 -16.57 3.42
C ASN A 89 -0.77 -17.95 3.38
N TYR A 90 -0.10 -18.31 4.48
CA TYR A 90 0.54 -19.61 4.62
C TYR A 90 -0.46 -20.77 4.55
N PHE A 91 -1.59 -20.65 5.25
CA PHE A 91 -2.66 -21.65 5.20
C PHE A 91 -3.24 -21.79 3.79
N SER A 92 -3.43 -20.68 3.09
CA SER A 92 -3.88 -20.68 1.69
C SER A 92 -2.86 -21.38 0.79
N ASP A 93 -1.57 -21.14 0.99
CA ASP A 93 -0.53 -21.78 0.19
C ASP A 93 -0.44 -23.29 0.44
N CYS A 94 -0.65 -23.74 1.68
CA CYS A 94 -0.76 -25.17 1.99
C CYS A 94 -1.92 -25.86 1.24
N ILE A 95 -3.07 -25.19 1.08
CA ILE A 95 -4.24 -25.75 0.38
C ILE A 95 -4.05 -25.73 -1.14
N PHE A 96 -3.63 -24.58 -1.71
CA PHE A 96 -3.60 -24.38 -3.15
C PHE A 96 -2.27 -24.74 -3.81
N ARG A 97 -1.17 -24.79 -3.05
CA ARG A 97 0.19 -24.92 -3.59
C ARG A 97 1.17 -25.68 -2.66
N PRO A 98 0.85 -26.90 -2.23
CA PRO A 98 1.60 -27.62 -1.19
C PRO A 98 3.09 -27.90 -1.49
N SER A 99 3.54 -27.76 -2.74
CA SER A 99 4.88 -28.19 -3.18
C SER A 99 5.90 -27.05 -3.40
N LYS A 100 5.54 -25.77 -3.20
CA LYS A 100 6.46 -24.63 -3.42
C LYS A 100 6.23 -23.51 -2.40
N VAL A 101 6.70 -23.72 -1.17
CA VAL A 101 6.73 -22.68 -0.14
C VAL A 101 7.80 -21.63 -0.51
N ASP A 102 7.34 -20.49 -1.01
CA ASP A 102 8.18 -19.32 -1.29
C ASP A 102 8.12 -18.35 -0.11
N LEU A 103 9.10 -18.43 0.78
CA LEU A 103 9.17 -17.60 1.99
C LEU A 103 9.13 -16.09 1.69
N PHE A 104 9.70 -15.65 0.56
CA PHE A 104 9.68 -14.24 0.18
C PHE A 104 8.25 -13.79 -0.14
N ARG A 105 7.49 -14.62 -0.87
CA ARG A 105 6.08 -14.36 -1.15
C ARG A 105 5.22 -14.42 0.12
N GLU A 106 5.43 -15.43 0.95
CA GLU A 106 4.73 -15.60 2.23
C GLU A 106 4.97 -14.43 3.20
N PHE A 107 6.12 -13.76 3.11
CA PHE A 107 6.44 -12.61 3.94
C PHE A 107 6.00 -11.27 3.30
N SER A 108 6.29 -11.07 2.01
CA SER A 108 6.11 -9.78 1.34
C SER A 108 4.64 -9.36 1.20
N ILE A 109 3.74 -10.30 0.91
CA ILE A 109 2.30 -10.01 0.74
C ILE A 109 1.67 -9.55 2.07
N PRO A 110 1.76 -10.32 3.17
CA PRO A 110 1.24 -9.87 4.46
C PRO A 110 1.91 -8.59 4.96
N PHE A 111 3.21 -8.43 4.71
CA PHE A 111 3.95 -7.22 5.09
C PHE A 111 3.36 -5.97 4.44
N GLY A 112 3.15 -6.01 3.12
CA GLY A 112 2.57 -4.89 2.37
C GLY A 112 1.15 -4.54 2.84
N ILE A 113 0.31 -5.56 3.04
CA ILE A 113 -1.07 -5.38 3.53
C ILE A 113 -1.08 -4.79 4.95
N ALA A 114 -0.31 -5.37 5.87
CA ALA A 114 -0.23 -4.91 7.25
C ALA A 114 0.29 -3.48 7.34
N PHE A 115 1.29 -3.13 6.54
CA PHE A 115 1.85 -1.78 6.45
C PHE A 115 0.78 -0.80 5.97
N GLY A 116 0.10 -1.12 4.86
CA GLY A 116 -1.00 -0.31 4.31
C GLY A 116 -2.05 -0.02 5.38
N ILE A 117 -2.64 -1.06 5.98
CA ILE A 117 -3.75 -0.89 6.95
C ILE A 117 -3.33 -0.14 8.22
N SER A 118 -2.10 -0.34 8.68
CA SER A 118 -1.64 0.25 9.96
C SER A 118 -1.24 1.72 9.84
N PHE A 119 -0.78 2.13 8.65
CA PHE A 119 -0.24 3.47 8.41
C PHE A 119 -1.07 4.32 7.45
N THR A 120 -2.17 3.81 6.86
CA THR A 120 -3.07 4.59 5.99
C THR A 120 -3.51 5.90 6.65
N ASP A 121 -3.93 5.89 7.91
CA ASP A 121 -4.36 7.12 8.60
C ASP A 121 -3.25 8.17 8.73
N VAL A 122 -1.99 7.72 8.80
CA VAL A 122 -0.79 8.58 8.88
C VAL A 122 -0.46 9.17 7.52
N ILE A 123 -0.64 8.39 6.45
CA ILE A 123 -0.48 8.85 5.06
C ILE A 123 -1.52 9.93 4.74
N PHE A 124 -2.78 9.68 5.11
CA PHE A 124 -3.89 10.59 4.86
C PHE A 124 -4.14 11.59 5.99
N LEU A 125 -3.21 11.72 6.97
CA LEU A 125 -3.27 12.59 8.15
C LEU A 125 -4.71 12.85 8.60
N LYS A 126 -5.50 11.77 8.75
CA LYS A 126 -6.89 11.91 9.16
C LYS A 126 -6.82 12.44 10.58
N GLU A 127 -7.25 13.68 10.76
CA GLU A 127 -7.39 14.27 12.09
C GLU A 127 -8.24 13.28 12.88
N LYS A 128 -7.67 12.72 13.95
CA LYS A 128 -8.47 11.96 14.89
C LYS A 128 -9.43 12.99 15.48
N GLU A 129 -10.62 13.11 14.88
CA GLU A 129 -11.77 13.64 15.58
C GLU A 129 -11.83 12.88 16.90
N ASN A 130 -11.82 13.64 17.98
CA ASN A 130 -11.88 13.15 19.35
C ASN A 130 -13.09 12.21 19.52
N GLN A 131 -12.92 10.92 19.29
CA GLN A 131 -13.81 9.91 19.85
C GLN A 131 -13.27 9.53 21.23
N LYS A 132 -13.44 10.47 22.16
CA LYS A 132 -13.83 10.12 23.53
C LYS A 132 -15.35 10.26 23.56
N ILE A 133 -16.05 9.14 23.58
CA ILE A 133 -17.34 9.03 24.25
C ILE A 133 -17.15 7.89 25.26
#